data_AF-N6SSY4-F1
#
_entry.id   AF-N6SSY4-F1
#
_cell.length_a   1.000
_cell.length_b   1.000
_cell.length_c   1.000
_cell.angle_alpha   90.00
_cell.angle_beta   90.00
_cell.angle_gamma   90.00
#
_symmetry.space_group_name_H-M   'P 1'
#
loop_
_entity.id
_entity.type
_entity.pdbx_description
1 polymer ?
#
loop_
_entity_poly.entity_id
_entity_poly.type
_entity_poly.pdbx_seq_one_letter_code
_entity_poly.pdbx_strand_id
1 'polypeptide(L)'
;MSVNLEKNITAPTVQQIQTDRLTQLAEKYWAPHSEQKHEQFNPDVIEDIYMQDIRGSNFSIRRIMVLEFSQYLENFLWPNYKPGASVAHILSIVIMVNEKFRERVQVWQAFRKDSEFFPDFFQRVLESCLEDELLINIREQTALLIFLNHCFNSMEEAICRDQVKRLVSLSMWISLQPSRREHEFKLNPRWKKFWRAIQRKDKPDQLEKLTWERTFLQKLMLKFLLVLDSIGEAGICPPDKVHYCERFLELVIDLEALLPTRRFFNTVLDDCHVVVRCWLSGLIKRPEGHLFSQVSTKCMCMKLTLTNIRVTVENTLNIFREMALI
;
A
#
# COMPACT_ATOMS: atom_id res chain seq x y z
N MET A 1 0.51 -36.02 -7.52
CA MET A 1 -0.17 -35.53 -8.74
C MET A 1 -1.02 -34.35 -8.32
N SER A 2 -0.44 -33.16 -8.36
CA SER A 2 -1.06 -31.94 -7.85
C SER A 2 -1.54 -31.14 -9.05
N VAL A 3 -2.84 -30.91 -9.11
CA VAL A 3 -3.53 -30.23 -10.19
C VAL A 3 -3.07 -28.76 -10.21
N ASN A 4 -2.36 -28.37 -11.27
CA ASN A 4 -2.13 -26.97 -11.63
C ASN A 4 -3.49 -26.29 -11.84
N LEU A 5 -3.83 -25.37 -10.94
CA LEU A 5 -4.95 -24.44 -11.11
C LEU A 5 -4.43 -23.07 -11.54
N GLU A 6 -3.55 -23.06 -12.54
CA GLU A 6 -3.47 -21.91 -13.46
C GLU A 6 -4.74 -21.93 -14.30
N LYS A 7 -5.83 -21.35 -13.77
CA LYS A 7 -6.92 -20.94 -14.65
C LYS A 7 -6.33 -19.90 -15.59
N ASN A 8 -6.11 -20.27 -16.84
CA ASN A 8 -5.89 -19.32 -17.93
C ASN A 8 -7.02 -18.29 -17.87
N ILE A 9 -6.72 -17.10 -17.34
CA ILE A 9 -7.66 -15.98 -17.32
C ILE A 9 -7.68 -15.46 -18.74
N THR A 10 -8.57 -16.00 -19.56
CA THR A 10 -8.73 -15.60 -20.94
C THR A 10 -9.30 -14.19 -20.99
N ALA A 11 -8.61 -13.27 -21.66
CA ALA A 11 -9.14 -11.95 -21.95
C ALA A 11 -10.53 -12.07 -22.63
N PRO A 12 -11.50 -11.22 -22.28
CA PRO A 12 -12.84 -11.28 -22.86
C PRO A 12 -12.80 -11.08 -24.38
N THR A 13 -13.66 -11.80 -25.10
CA THR A 13 -13.80 -11.64 -26.56
C THR A 13 -14.50 -10.32 -26.89
N VAL A 14 -14.21 -9.75 -28.07
CA VAL A 14 -14.76 -8.45 -28.52
C VAL A 14 -16.30 -8.41 -28.44
N GLN A 15 -16.97 -9.49 -28.83
CA GLN A 15 -18.44 -9.57 -28.76
C GLN A 15 -18.98 -9.53 -27.32
N GLN A 16 -18.29 -10.17 -26.37
CA GLN A 16 -18.69 -10.16 -24.97
C GLN A 16 -18.45 -8.80 -24.30
N ILE A 17 -17.46 -8.04 -24.79
CA ILE A 17 -17.20 -6.65 -24.34
C ILE A 17 -18.33 -5.74 -24.83
N GLN A 18 -18.71 -5.80 -26.11
CA GLN A 18 -19.75 -4.93 -26.68
C GLN A 18 -21.12 -5.05 -26.02
N THR A 19 -21.48 -6.21 -25.48
CA THR A 19 -22.74 -6.41 -24.76
C THR A 19 -22.65 -6.14 -23.25
N ASP A 20 -21.46 -5.92 -22.70
CA ASP A 20 -21.27 -5.72 -21.26
C ASP A 20 -21.78 -4.34 -20.83
N ARG A 21 -22.48 -4.31 -19.69
CA ARG A 21 -22.97 -3.07 -19.06
C ARG A 21 -21.86 -2.04 -18.85
N LEU A 22 -20.65 -2.46 -18.48
CA LEU A 22 -19.51 -1.57 -18.27
C LEU A 22 -19.10 -0.87 -19.56
N THR A 23 -19.18 -1.56 -20.70
CA THR A 23 -18.89 -0.98 -22.01
C THR A 23 -19.96 0.04 -22.40
N GLN A 24 -21.22 -0.23 -22.12
CA GLN A 24 -22.30 0.75 -22.34
C GLN A 24 -22.13 1.99 -21.44
N LEU A 25 -21.77 1.80 -20.17
CA LEU A 25 -21.47 2.91 -19.26
C LEU A 25 -20.24 3.70 -19.74
N ALA A 26 -19.21 3.02 -20.21
CA ALA A 26 -18.03 3.66 -20.76
C ALA A 26 -18.38 4.52 -21.98
N GLU A 27 -19.10 3.97 -22.97
CA GLU A 27 -19.56 4.71 -24.15
C GLU A 27 -20.39 5.93 -23.77
N LYS A 28 -21.16 5.83 -22.68
CA LYS A 28 -22.02 6.89 -22.19
C LYS A 28 -21.28 8.03 -21.48
N TYR A 29 -20.15 7.75 -20.82
CA TYR A 29 -19.55 8.70 -19.87
C TYR A 29 -18.06 9.02 -20.06
N TRP A 30 -17.24 8.10 -20.59
CA TRP A 30 -15.77 8.32 -20.58
C TRP A 30 -14.96 7.64 -21.69
N ALA A 31 -15.57 6.77 -22.50
CA ALA A 31 -14.83 6.06 -23.54
C ALA A 31 -14.31 7.04 -24.62
N PRO A 32 -13.03 6.95 -25.03
CA PRO A 32 -12.42 7.94 -25.92
C PRO A 32 -13.14 8.11 -27.27
N HIS A 33 -13.70 7.03 -27.82
CA HIS A 33 -14.33 7.03 -29.13
C HIS A 33 -15.75 7.62 -29.13
N SER A 34 -16.32 7.90 -27.96
CA SER A 34 -17.68 8.44 -27.80
C SER A 34 -17.73 9.83 -27.17
N GLU A 35 -16.58 10.53 -27.08
CA GLU A 35 -16.41 11.81 -26.37
C GLU A 35 -17.48 12.86 -26.69
N GLN A 36 -17.92 12.95 -27.94
CA GLN A 36 -18.94 13.92 -28.39
C GLN A 36 -20.34 13.67 -27.82
N LYS A 37 -20.59 12.48 -27.25
CA LYS A 37 -21.90 12.04 -26.75
C LYS A 37 -21.90 11.81 -25.24
N HIS A 38 -20.80 12.13 -24.55
CA HIS A 38 -20.70 11.90 -23.11
C HIS A 38 -21.73 12.71 -22.35
N GLU A 39 -22.41 12.07 -21.41
CA GLU A 39 -23.23 12.75 -20.42
C GLU A 39 -22.35 13.46 -19.37
N GLN A 40 -22.95 14.37 -18.61
CA GLN A 40 -22.27 15.03 -17.50
C GLN A 40 -21.84 14.02 -16.43
N PHE A 41 -20.74 14.32 -15.73
CA PHE A 41 -20.24 13.51 -14.63
C PHE A 41 -21.33 13.28 -13.58
N ASN A 42 -21.52 12.01 -13.21
CA ASN A 42 -22.40 11.60 -12.14
C ASN A 42 -21.62 10.69 -11.15
N PRO A 43 -21.44 11.10 -9.88
CA PRO A 43 -20.73 10.29 -8.89
C PRO A 43 -21.42 8.95 -8.58
N ASP A 44 -22.75 8.85 -8.76
CA ASP A 44 -23.50 7.61 -8.50
C ASP A 44 -23.07 6.49 -9.46
N VAL A 45 -22.52 6.82 -10.63
CA VAL A 45 -21.98 5.83 -11.57
C VAL A 45 -20.77 5.11 -10.97
N ILE A 46 -19.94 5.82 -10.20
CA ILE A 46 -18.79 5.22 -9.51
C ILE A 46 -19.26 4.30 -8.40
N GLU A 47 -20.23 4.74 -7.59
CA GLU A 47 -20.83 3.93 -6.53
C GLU A 47 -21.44 2.64 -7.07
N ASP A 48 -22.20 2.76 -8.15
CA ASP A 48 -22.87 1.64 -8.78
C ASP A 48 -21.88 0.63 -9.39
N ILE A 49 -20.88 1.08 -10.15
CA ILE A 49 -19.80 0.23 -10.69
C ILE A 49 -19.05 -0.44 -9.54
N TYR A 50 -18.72 0.33 -8.48
CA TYR A 50 -18.01 -0.23 -7.35
C TYR A 50 -18.80 -1.33 -6.65
N MET A 51 -20.08 -1.08 -6.36
CA MET A 51 -20.92 -2.01 -5.60
C MET A 51 -21.34 -3.24 -6.41
N GLN A 52 -21.63 -3.09 -7.71
CA GLN A 52 -22.11 -4.20 -8.54
C GLN A 52 -20.97 -4.94 -9.23
N ASP A 53 -20.00 -4.20 -9.80
CA ASP A 53 -19.05 -4.74 -10.75
C ASP A 53 -17.67 -4.98 -10.17
N ILE A 54 -17.29 -4.27 -9.11
CA ILE A 54 -16.02 -4.48 -8.41
C ILE A 54 -16.25 -5.33 -7.16
N ARG A 55 -16.91 -4.78 -6.15
CA ARG A 55 -17.19 -5.45 -4.87
C ARG A 55 -18.21 -6.58 -5.04
N GLY A 56 -19.32 -6.33 -5.74
CA GLY A 56 -20.38 -7.31 -5.98
C GLY A 56 -19.96 -8.51 -6.83
N SER A 57 -19.00 -8.32 -7.73
CA SER A 57 -18.39 -9.41 -8.51
C SER A 57 -17.23 -10.10 -7.78
N ASN A 58 -16.97 -9.70 -6.53
CA ASN A 58 -15.89 -10.19 -5.70
C ASN A 58 -14.49 -9.98 -6.32
N PHE A 59 -14.26 -8.78 -6.86
CA PHE A 59 -13.02 -8.35 -7.52
C PHE A 59 -12.68 -9.21 -8.74
N SER A 60 -13.69 -9.48 -9.58
CA SER A 60 -13.50 -10.24 -10.81
C SER A 60 -12.49 -9.54 -11.72
N ILE A 61 -11.35 -10.20 -11.96
CA ILE A 61 -10.28 -9.74 -12.84
C ILE A 61 -10.84 -9.32 -14.20
N ARG A 62 -11.78 -10.10 -14.75
CA ARG A 62 -12.40 -9.78 -16.04
C ARG A 62 -13.15 -8.44 -16.04
N ARG A 63 -13.86 -8.09 -14.96
CA ARG A 63 -14.58 -6.81 -14.87
C ARG A 63 -13.61 -5.64 -14.72
N ILE A 64 -12.56 -5.84 -13.91
CA ILE A 64 -11.47 -4.87 -13.71
C ILE A 64 -10.74 -4.60 -15.04
N MET A 65 -10.42 -5.65 -15.82
CA MET A 65 -9.80 -5.52 -17.14
C MET A 65 -10.66 -4.70 -18.12
N VAL A 66 -12.00 -4.89 -18.11
CA VAL A 66 -12.91 -4.11 -18.97
C VAL A 66 -12.88 -2.63 -18.59
N LEU A 67 -12.88 -2.32 -17.29
CA LEU A 67 -12.75 -0.94 -16.80
C LEU A 67 -11.42 -0.31 -17.22
N GLU A 68 -10.30 -1.02 -17.04
CA GLU A 68 -8.97 -0.54 -17.43
C GLU A 68 -8.88 -0.29 -18.93
N PHE A 69 -9.32 -1.25 -19.76
CA PHE A 69 -9.31 -1.13 -21.21
C PHE A 69 -10.16 0.05 -21.71
N SER A 70 -11.22 0.39 -20.98
CA SER A 70 -12.08 1.54 -21.27
C SER A 70 -11.52 2.90 -20.81
N GLN A 71 -10.33 2.92 -20.20
CA GLN A 71 -9.69 4.12 -19.62
C GLN A 71 -10.49 4.75 -18.49
N TYR A 72 -11.08 3.92 -17.62
CA TYR A 72 -11.90 4.36 -16.49
C TYR A 72 -11.14 5.28 -15.52
N LEU A 73 -9.85 5.02 -15.28
CA LEU A 73 -9.03 5.84 -14.40
C LEU A 73 -8.79 7.24 -14.99
N GLU A 74 -8.30 7.29 -16.21
CA GLU A 74 -7.82 8.51 -16.88
C GLU A 74 -8.96 9.44 -17.27
N ASN A 75 -10.11 8.88 -17.67
CA ASN A 75 -11.19 9.66 -18.26
C ASN A 75 -12.38 9.88 -17.34
N PHE A 76 -12.55 9.06 -16.28
CA PHE A 76 -13.70 9.18 -15.38
C PHE A 76 -13.33 9.34 -13.91
N LEU A 77 -12.44 8.51 -13.37
CA LEU A 77 -12.14 8.55 -11.94
C LEU A 77 -11.30 9.76 -11.55
N TRP A 78 -10.08 9.88 -12.11
CA TRP A 78 -9.13 10.89 -11.65
C TRP A 78 -9.52 12.32 -11.99
N PRO A 79 -9.98 12.66 -13.23
CA PRO A 79 -10.40 14.01 -13.56
C PRO A 79 -11.55 14.55 -12.69
N ASN A 80 -12.37 13.65 -12.15
CA ASN A 80 -13.51 13.98 -11.31
C ASN A 80 -13.23 13.77 -9.81
N TYR A 81 -12.01 13.40 -9.42
CA TYR A 81 -11.64 13.30 -8.01
C TYR A 81 -11.52 14.70 -7.39
N LYS A 82 -12.14 14.88 -6.22
CA LYS A 82 -12.00 16.07 -5.36
C LYS A 82 -11.97 15.63 -3.89
N PRO A 83 -11.35 16.42 -2.99
CA PRO A 83 -11.44 16.21 -1.55
C PRO A 83 -12.90 16.04 -1.11
N GLY A 84 -13.18 15.00 -0.34
CA GLY A 84 -14.54 14.59 0.03
C GLY A 84 -15.14 13.49 -0.85
N ALA A 85 -14.39 12.96 -1.82
CA ALA A 85 -14.79 11.79 -2.59
C ALA A 85 -15.10 10.57 -1.70
N SER A 86 -16.03 9.75 -2.19
CA SER A 86 -16.50 8.56 -1.49
C SER A 86 -15.44 7.46 -1.42
N VAL A 87 -15.66 6.50 -0.51
CA VAL A 87 -14.78 5.33 -0.37
C VAL A 87 -14.78 4.48 -1.65
N ALA A 88 -15.91 4.34 -2.34
CA ALA A 88 -16.00 3.67 -3.62
C ALA A 88 -15.12 4.32 -4.69
N HIS A 89 -15.07 5.65 -4.74
CA HIS A 89 -14.21 6.39 -5.66
C HIS A 89 -12.73 6.15 -5.36
N ILE A 90 -12.34 6.23 -4.09
CA ILE A 90 -10.96 5.99 -3.65
C ILE A 90 -10.53 4.56 -4.00
N LEU A 91 -11.34 3.56 -3.62
CA LEU A 91 -11.04 2.15 -3.87
C LEU A 91 -11.04 1.83 -5.37
N SER A 92 -11.92 2.44 -6.17
CA SER A 92 -11.89 2.28 -7.63
C SER A 92 -10.58 2.79 -8.23
N ILE A 93 -10.07 3.94 -7.79
CA ILE A 93 -8.76 4.46 -8.23
C ILE A 93 -7.64 3.48 -7.85
N VAL A 94 -7.63 3.01 -6.60
CA VAL A 94 -6.65 2.03 -6.09
C VAL A 94 -6.64 0.77 -6.94
N ILE A 95 -7.81 0.25 -7.29
CA ILE A 95 -7.95 -1.00 -8.06
C ILE A 95 -7.47 -0.80 -9.50
N MET A 96 -7.80 0.32 -10.14
CA MET A 96 -7.30 0.62 -11.49
C MET A 96 -5.78 0.80 -11.50
N VAL A 97 -5.20 1.43 -10.48
CA VAL A 97 -3.74 1.55 -10.35
C VAL A 97 -3.09 0.17 -10.21
N ASN A 98 -3.60 -0.68 -9.33
CA ASN A 98 -3.08 -2.03 -9.13
C ASN A 98 -3.18 -2.86 -10.42
N GLU A 99 -4.28 -2.72 -11.16
CA GLU A 99 -4.46 -3.38 -12.46
C GLU A 99 -3.40 -2.93 -13.48
N LYS A 100 -3.14 -1.62 -13.58
CA LYS A 100 -2.11 -1.09 -14.48
C LYS A 100 -0.73 -1.63 -14.15
N PHE A 101 -0.40 -1.78 -12.86
CA PHE A 101 0.84 -2.44 -12.45
C PHE A 101 0.87 -3.93 -12.84
N ARG A 102 -0.26 -4.64 -12.73
CA ARG A 102 -0.37 -6.04 -13.14
C ARG A 102 -0.14 -6.21 -14.65
N GLU A 103 -0.70 -5.32 -15.46
CA GLU A 103 -0.55 -5.30 -16.93
C GLU A 103 0.79 -4.66 -17.37
N ARG A 104 1.59 -4.13 -16.42
CA ARG A 104 2.90 -3.51 -16.66
C ARG A 104 2.83 -2.30 -17.60
N VAL A 105 1.79 -1.49 -17.48
CA VAL A 105 1.60 -0.26 -18.26
C VAL A 105 1.95 0.99 -17.43
N GLN A 106 1.97 2.15 -18.08
CA GLN A 106 2.25 3.44 -17.41
C GLN A 106 1.13 3.80 -16.43
N VAL A 107 1.48 4.03 -15.16
CA VAL A 107 0.52 4.29 -14.09
C VAL A 107 0.45 5.79 -13.76
N TRP A 108 1.58 6.36 -13.36
CA TRP A 108 1.61 7.66 -12.69
C TRP A 108 1.28 8.85 -13.61
N GLN A 109 1.29 8.63 -14.93
CA GLN A 109 0.89 9.60 -15.95
C GLN A 109 -0.55 10.07 -15.78
N ALA A 110 -1.44 9.20 -15.32
CA ALA A 110 -2.85 9.52 -15.08
C ALA A 110 -3.03 10.66 -14.07
N PHE A 111 -2.09 10.81 -13.12
CA PHE A 111 -2.18 11.77 -12.03
C PHE A 111 -1.50 13.12 -12.32
N ARG A 112 -0.99 13.33 -13.53
CA ARG A 112 -0.28 14.57 -13.89
C ARG A 112 -1.20 15.78 -13.91
N LYS A 113 -2.41 15.62 -14.45
CA LYS A 113 -3.45 16.63 -14.38
C LYS A 113 -4.05 16.60 -12.98
N ASP A 114 -4.37 17.76 -12.40
CA ASP A 114 -5.01 17.85 -11.08
C ASP A 114 -4.19 17.17 -9.94
N SER A 115 -2.86 17.15 -10.08
CA SER A 115 -1.92 16.50 -9.15
C SER A 115 -1.99 17.03 -7.72
N GLU A 116 -2.52 18.24 -7.52
CA GLU A 116 -2.74 18.87 -6.22
C GLU A 116 -3.72 18.11 -5.32
N PHE A 117 -4.58 17.24 -5.88
CA PHE A 117 -5.50 16.41 -5.09
C PHE A 117 -4.87 15.10 -4.62
N PHE A 118 -3.70 14.71 -5.15
CA PHE A 118 -3.06 13.45 -4.77
C PHE A 118 -2.66 13.36 -3.30
N PRO A 119 -2.17 14.42 -2.63
CA PRO A 119 -1.91 14.36 -1.19
C PRO A 119 -3.15 14.03 -0.35
N ASP A 120 -4.33 14.56 -0.74
CA ASP A 120 -5.61 14.26 -0.10
C ASP A 120 -6.02 12.80 -0.36
N PHE A 121 -5.99 12.37 -1.63
CA PHE A 121 -6.26 10.98 -2.01
C PHE A 121 -5.37 9.99 -1.26
N PHE A 122 -4.07 10.25 -1.22
CA PHE A 122 -3.11 9.39 -0.54
C PHE A 122 -3.39 9.34 0.96
N GLN A 123 -3.73 10.47 1.60
CA GLN A 123 -4.13 10.49 3.00
C GLN A 123 -5.38 9.63 3.27
N ARG A 124 -6.40 9.72 2.40
CA ARG A 124 -7.61 8.90 2.47
C ARG A 124 -7.32 7.40 2.29
N VAL A 125 -6.36 7.04 1.44
CA VAL A 125 -5.85 5.67 1.29
C VAL A 125 -5.21 5.18 2.60
N LEU A 126 -4.35 5.99 3.24
CA LEU A 126 -3.73 5.62 4.52
C LEU A 126 -4.78 5.39 5.61
N GLU A 127 -5.79 6.25 5.70
CA GLU A 127 -6.90 6.10 6.64
C GLU A 127 -7.65 4.79 6.38
N SER A 128 -7.94 4.52 5.10
CA SER A 128 -8.63 3.30 4.67
C SER A 128 -7.86 2.02 4.99
N CYS A 129 -6.51 2.04 4.97
CA CYS A 129 -5.69 0.91 5.40
C CYS A 129 -5.93 0.52 6.87
N LEU A 130 -6.28 1.49 7.73
CA LEU A 130 -6.45 1.31 9.17
C LEU A 130 -7.92 1.16 9.59
N GLU A 131 -8.86 1.26 8.66
CA GLU A 131 -10.30 1.19 8.91
C GLU A 131 -10.77 -0.20 9.37
N ASP A 132 -11.94 -0.28 10.01
CA ASP A 132 -12.52 -1.54 10.46
C ASP A 132 -12.90 -2.50 9.30
N GLU A 133 -12.77 -3.81 9.52
CA GLU A 133 -13.10 -4.86 8.52
C GLU A 133 -14.58 -4.83 8.08
N LEU A 134 -15.48 -4.27 8.90
CA LEU A 134 -16.90 -4.10 8.56
C LEU A 134 -17.15 -3.03 7.50
N LEU A 135 -16.31 -1.97 7.48
CA LEU A 135 -16.43 -0.87 6.52
C LEU A 135 -15.59 -1.16 5.27
N ILE A 136 -14.33 -1.52 5.48
CA ILE A 136 -13.38 -1.85 4.43
C ILE A 136 -12.90 -3.28 4.68
N ASN A 137 -13.43 -4.22 3.89
CA ASN A 137 -13.16 -5.64 4.09
C ASN A 137 -11.70 -6.00 3.77
N ILE A 138 -11.29 -7.19 4.16
CA ILE A 138 -9.89 -7.60 4.05
C ILE A 138 -9.35 -7.62 2.60
N ARG A 139 -10.19 -7.86 1.58
CA ARG A 139 -9.76 -7.79 0.18
C ARG A 139 -9.50 -6.35 -0.25
N GLU A 140 -10.37 -5.43 0.14
CA GLU A 140 -10.20 -3.99 -0.08
C GLU A 140 -8.93 -3.48 0.62
N GLN A 141 -8.73 -3.88 1.88
CA GLN A 141 -7.50 -3.57 2.61
C GLN A 141 -6.25 -4.16 1.95
N THR A 142 -6.35 -5.35 1.37
CA THR A 142 -5.25 -5.96 0.61
C THR A 142 -4.94 -5.16 -0.65
N ALA A 143 -5.95 -4.69 -1.39
CA ALA A 143 -5.75 -3.82 -2.55
C ALA A 143 -5.08 -2.49 -2.15
N LEU A 144 -5.44 -1.92 -1.00
CA LEU A 144 -4.80 -0.73 -0.44
C LEU A 144 -3.33 -0.98 -0.08
N LEU A 145 -2.99 -2.13 0.50
CA LEU A 145 -1.59 -2.52 0.77
C LEU A 145 -0.76 -2.63 -0.51
N ILE A 146 -1.33 -3.25 -1.56
CA ILE A 146 -0.66 -3.39 -2.86
C ILE A 146 -0.40 -2.01 -3.46
N PHE A 147 -1.39 -1.11 -3.46
CA PHE A 147 -1.22 0.26 -3.93
C PHE A 147 -0.16 1.01 -3.13
N LEU A 148 -0.18 0.90 -1.80
CA LEU A 148 0.82 1.53 -0.95
C LEU A 148 2.23 1.03 -1.27
N ASN A 149 2.37 -0.28 -1.51
CA ASN A 149 3.64 -0.88 -1.92
C ASN A 149 4.11 -0.32 -3.27
N HIS A 150 3.21 -0.17 -4.25
CA HIS A 150 3.53 0.48 -5.52
C HIS A 150 4.02 1.92 -5.34
N CYS A 151 3.44 2.70 -4.42
CA CYS A 151 3.92 4.04 -4.11
C CYS A 151 5.33 4.05 -3.50
N PHE A 152 5.64 3.11 -2.59
CA PHE A 152 6.99 2.97 -2.04
C PHE A 152 8.02 2.52 -3.09
N ASN A 153 7.60 1.67 -4.02
CA ASN A 153 8.45 1.18 -5.11
C ASN A 153 8.59 2.18 -6.28
N SER A 154 7.90 3.33 -6.23
CA SER A 154 7.93 4.37 -7.27
C SER A 154 8.47 5.71 -6.74
N MET A 155 9.48 5.69 -5.85
CA MET A 155 10.04 6.90 -5.24
C MET A 155 10.77 7.83 -6.24
N GLU A 156 11.05 7.39 -7.45
CA GLU A 156 11.51 8.22 -8.55
C GLU A 156 10.45 9.23 -9.01
N GLU A 157 9.17 8.87 -8.90
CA GLU A 157 8.05 9.76 -9.22
C GLU A 157 7.81 10.74 -8.08
N ALA A 158 7.82 12.04 -8.39
CA ALA A 158 7.70 13.09 -7.38
C ALA A 158 6.40 12.97 -6.56
N ILE A 159 5.30 12.65 -7.24
CA ILE A 159 3.98 12.52 -6.64
C ILE A 159 3.94 11.42 -5.57
N CYS A 160 4.65 10.30 -5.78
CA CYS A 160 4.76 9.23 -4.80
C CYS A 160 5.78 9.58 -3.72
N ARG A 161 6.99 10.01 -4.12
CA ARG A 161 8.09 10.35 -3.21
C ARG A 161 7.69 11.33 -2.13
N ASP A 162 6.98 12.39 -2.51
CA ASP A 162 6.61 13.45 -1.57
C ASP A 162 5.60 12.97 -0.52
N GLN A 163 4.78 11.97 -0.86
CA GLN A 163 3.85 11.36 0.08
C GLN A 163 4.48 10.27 0.95
N VAL A 164 5.31 9.38 0.38
CA VAL A 164 5.83 8.22 1.11
C VAL A 164 7.02 8.57 2.00
N LYS A 165 7.85 9.56 1.62
CA LYS A 165 9.05 9.94 2.39
C LYS A 165 8.73 10.35 3.83
N ARG A 166 7.55 10.95 4.06
CA ARG A 166 7.12 11.41 5.39
C ARG A 166 6.88 10.23 6.34
N LEU A 167 6.46 9.07 5.81
CA LEU A 167 6.12 7.87 6.57
C LEU A 167 7.35 7.08 7.05
N VAL A 168 8.49 7.24 6.37
CA VAL A 168 9.75 6.50 6.66
C VAL A 168 10.89 7.41 7.14
N SER A 169 10.56 8.63 7.56
CA SER A 169 11.53 9.60 8.07
C SER A 169 11.89 9.35 9.54
N LEU A 170 12.96 9.97 10.05
CA LEU A 170 13.35 9.89 11.47
C LEU A 170 12.18 10.21 12.43
N SER A 171 11.24 11.05 12.01
CA SER A 171 10.08 11.44 12.81
C SER A 171 9.15 10.26 13.17
N MET A 172 9.22 9.15 12.42
CA MET A 172 8.45 7.94 12.72
C MET A 172 8.83 7.33 14.07
N TRP A 173 10.03 7.60 14.61
CA TRP A 173 10.48 7.12 15.92
C TRP A 173 9.70 7.68 17.11
N ILE A 174 8.68 8.52 16.86
CA ILE A 174 7.68 8.86 17.87
C ILE A 174 6.93 7.61 18.34
N SER A 175 6.79 6.62 17.46
CA SER A 175 6.18 5.31 17.71
C SER A 175 6.97 4.40 18.65
N LEU A 176 8.30 4.58 18.73
CA LEU A 176 9.16 3.75 19.56
C LEU A 176 8.94 4.00 21.05
N GLN A 177 9.17 2.95 21.83
CA GLN A 177 9.31 3.09 23.28
C GLN A 177 10.39 4.14 23.62
N PRO A 178 10.17 5.02 24.63
CA PRO A 178 11.13 6.08 24.96
C PRO A 178 12.55 5.57 25.27
N SER A 179 12.65 4.42 25.96
CA SER A 179 13.92 3.76 26.29
C SER A 179 14.65 3.26 25.04
N ARG A 180 13.93 2.61 24.11
CA ARG A 180 14.47 2.16 22.82
C ARG A 180 14.96 3.34 22.00
N ARG A 181 14.15 4.40 21.87
CA ARG A 181 14.54 5.62 21.13
C ARG A 181 15.80 6.28 21.72
N GLU A 182 15.89 6.39 23.04
CA GLU A 182 17.08 6.98 23.68
C GLU A 182 18.32 6.08 23.52
N HIS A 183 18.16 4.75 23.50
CA HIS A 183 19.25 3.83 23.18
C HIS A 183 19.80 4.09 21.76
N GLU A 184 18.92 4.19 20.76
CA GLU A 184 19.33 4.48 19.37
C GLU A 184 20.01 5.86 19.24
N PHE A 185 19.57 6.86 20.01
CA PHE A 185 20.23 8.16 20.08
C PHE A 185 21.61 8.12 20.74
N LYS A 186 21.85 7.21 21.69
CA LYS A 186 23.19 7.02 22.26
C LYS A 186 24.14 6.40 21.24
N LEU A 187 23.66 5.46 20.43
CA LEU A 187 24.43 4.87 19.33
C LEU A 187 24.76 5.92 18.26
N ASN A 188 23.82 6.81 17.93
CA ASN A 188 24.06 7.90 16.98
C ASN A 188 23.57 9.27 17.50
N PRO A 189 24.42 10.00 18.24
CA PRO A 189 24.05 11.30 18.83
C PRO A 189 23.60 12.37 17.83
N ARG A 190 24.00 12.27 16.55
CA ARG A 190 23.56 13.21 15.51
C ARG A 190 22.06 13.12 15.27
N TRP A 191 21.46 11.93 15.35
CA TRP A 191 20.02 11.76 15.20
C TRP A 191 19.24 12.47 16.29
N LYS A 192 19.75 12.52 17.52
CA LYS A 192 19.12 13.29 18.61
C LYS A 192 19.04 14.78 18.29
N LYS A 193 20.07 15.34 17.62
CA LYS A 193 20.07 16.75 17.17
C LYS A 193 18.99 16.98 16.10
N PHE A 194 18.88 16.10 15.11
CA PHE A 194 17.86 16.20 14.06
C PHE A 194 16.44 16.01 14.60
N TRP A 195 16.25 15.03 15.49
CA TRP A 195 15.00 14.79 16.20
C TRP A 195 14.51 16.06 16.93
N ARG A 196 15.38 16.70 17.71
CA ARG A 196 15.08 17.98 18.38
C ARG A 196 14.79 19.12 17.40
N ALA A 197 15.35 19.10 16.20
CA ALA A 197 15.06 20.10 15.17
C ALA A 197 13.68 19.87 14.54
N ILE A 198 13.31 18.61 14.29
CA ILE A 198 11.96 18.23 13.81
C ILE A 198 10.92 18.67 14.84
N GLN A 199 11.07 18.30 16.11
CA GLN A 199 10.14 18.67 17.18
C GLN A 199 9.96 20.19 17.35
N ARG A 200 11.01 20.98 17.08
CA ARG A 200 10.92 22.45 17.14
C ARG A 200 10.18 23.08 15.95
N LYS A 201 10.12 22.39 14.82
CA LYS A 201 9.39 22.85 13.62
C LYS A 201 7.91 22.49 13.69
N ASP A 202 7.54 21.49 14.50
CA ASP A 202 6.17 21.04 14.65
C ASP A 202 5.33 22.13 15.34
N LYS A 203 4.31 22.59 14.64
CA LYS A 203 3.37 23.56 15.21
C LYS A 203 2.30 22.84 16.05
N PRO A 204 1.83 23.43 17.17
CA PRO A 204 0.85 22.78 18.04
C PRO A 204 -0.45 22.38 17.32
N ASP A 205 -0.93 23.20 16.39
CA ASP A 205 -2.15 22.98 15.58
C ASP A 205 -2.03 21.81 14.59
N GLN A 206 -0.80 21.37 14.28
CA GLN A 206 -0.54 20.29 13.32
C GLN A 206 -0.13 18.98 14.01
N LEU A 207 0.07 18.99 15.33
CA LEU A 207 0.73 17.91 16.05
C LEU A 207 -0.07 16.60 15.99
N GLU A 208 -1.39 16.67 16.02
CA GLU A 208 -2.25 15.48 15.90
C GLU A 208 -2.09 14.80 14.54
N LYS A 209 -2.24 15.56 13.45
CA LYS A 209 -2.04 15.08 12.08
C LYS A 209 -0.63 14.50 11.89
N LEU A 210 0.40 15.25 12.30
CA LEU A 210 1.79 14.79 12.21
C LEU A 210 2.03 13.52 13.01
N THR A 211 1.48 13.41 14.21
CA THR A 211 1.60 12.20 15.04
C THR A 211 0.90 11.02 14.39
N TRP A 212 -0.28 11.22 13.81
CA TRP A 212 -1.00 10.18 13.09
C TRP A 212 -0.17 9.64 11.93
N GLU A 213 0.38 10.51 11.09
CA GLU A 213 1.21 10.13 9.93
C GLU A 213 2.49 9.39 10.36
N ARG A 214 3.18 9.90 11.39
CA ARG A 214 4.43 9.33 11.92
C ARG A 214 4.23 7.97 12.58
N THR A 215 3.02 7.67 13.03
CA THR A 215 2.67 6.39 13.66
C THR A 215 1.95 5.45 12.70
N PHE A 216 1.66 5.87 11.47
CA PHE A 216 0.88 5.09 10.51
C PHE A 216 1.46 3.68 10.28
N LEU A 217 2.75 3.56 9.93
CA LEU A 217 3.36 2.25 9.67
C LEU A 217 3.41 1.35 10.92
N GLN A 218 3.56 1.92 12.11
CA GLN A 218 3.44 1.16 13.36
C GLN A 218 2.01 0.62 13.54
N LYS A 219 1.00 1.49 13.38
CA LYS A 219 -0.42 1.08 13.47
C LYS A 219 -0.75 0.00 12.44
N LEU A 220 -0.20 0.12 11.23
CA LEU A 220 -0.38 -0.88 10.17
C LEU A 220 0.27 -2.22 10.54
N MET A 221 1.48 -2.22 11.12
CA MET A 221 2.13 -3.43 11.65
C MET A 221 1.29 -4.09 12.76
N LEU A 222 0.76 -3.29 13.70
CA LEU A 222 -0.09 -3.80 14.78
C LEU A 222 -1.39 -4.41 14.23
N LYS A 223 -2.03 -3.75 13.25
CA LYS A 223 -3.20 -4.28 12.56
C LYS A 223 -2.90 -5.60 11.85
N PHE A 224 -1.77 -5.68 11.14
CA PHE A 224 -1.32 -6.94 10.54
C PHE A 224 -1.18 -8.06 11.57
N LEU A 225 -0.58 -7.79 12.73
CA LEU A 225 -0.44 -8.78 13.79
C LEU A 225 -1.80 -9.26 14.31
N LEU A 226 -2.79 -8.38 14.43
CA LEU A 226 -4.16 -8.76 14.80
C LEU A 226 -4.80 -9.68 13.75
N VAL A 227 -4.63 -9.38 12.45
CA VAL A 227 -5.13 -10.24 11.36
C VAL A 227 -4.43 -11.59 11.39
N LEU A 228 -3.10 -11.61 11.55
CA LEU A 228 -2.30 -12.82 11.63
C LEU A 228 -2.70 -13.71 12.81
N ASP A 229 -2.87 -13.12 13.99
CA ASP A 229 -3.26 -13.84 15.22
C ASP A 229 -4.69 -14.39 15.12
N SER A 230 -5.55 -13.80 14.26
CA SER A 230 -6.89 -14.34 13.99
C SER A 230 -6.88 -15.65 13.20
N ILE A 231 -5.72 -16.04 12.63
CA ILE A 231 -5.53 -17.30 11.91
C ILE A 231 -4.87 -18.32 12.85
N GLY A 232 -5.70 -19.18 13.44
CA GLY A 232 -5.24 -20.28 14.29
C GLY A 232 -4.51 -21.40 13.54
N GLU A 233 -3.79 -22.24 14.30
CA GLU A 233 -3.08 -23.43 13.80
C GLU A 233 -4.03 -24.46 13.15
N ALA A 234 -5.26 -24.53 13.63
CA ALA A 234 -6.30 -25.42 13.14
C ALA A 234 -7.61 -24.64 12.91
N GLY A 235 -8.56 -25.28 12.22
CA GLY A 235 -9.86 -24.68 11.91
C GLY A 235 -9.85 -23.84 10.63
N ILE A 236 -10.79 -22.91 10.52
CA ILE A 236 -11.01 -22.09 9.33
C ILE A 236 -9.76 -21.24 9.04
N CYS A 237 -9.28 -21.29 7.79
CA CYS A 237 -8.23 -20.42 7.29
C CYS A 237 -8.81 -19.55 6.17
N PRO A 238 -9.25 -18.31 6.47
CA PRO A 238 -9.83 -17.45 5.46
C PRO A 238 -8.75 -17.09 4.42
N PRO A 239 -8.92 -17.44 3.13
CA PRO A 239 -7.90 -17.21 2.10
C PRO A 239 -7.56 -15.74 1.94
N ASP A 240 -8.55 -14.85 2.10
CA ASP A 240 -8.33 -13.41 1.97
C ASP A 240 -7.45 -12.85 3.09
N LYS A 241 -7.50 -13.42 4.30
CA LYS A 241 -6.60 -13.04 5.42
C LYS A 241 -5.19 -13.57 5.19
N VAL A 242 -5.05 -14.78 4.65
CA VAL A 242 -3.73 -15.31 4.24
C VAL A 242 -3.11 -14.40 3.19
N HIS A 243 -3.87 -14.03 2.16
CA HIS A 243 -3.40 -13.16 1.10
C HIS A 243 -3.03 -11.75 1.61
N TYR A 244 -3.83 -11.19 2.53
CA TYR A 244 -3.47 -9.94 3.21
C TYR A 244 -2.12 -10.06 3.93
N CYS A 245 -1.91 -11.13 4.69
CA CYS A 245 -0.65 -11.36 5.40
C CYS A 245 0.55 -11.50 4.44
N GLU A 246 0.37 -12.16 3.31
CA GLU A 246 1.41 -12.28 2.27
C GLU A 246 1.76 -10.92 1.67
N ARG A 247 0.75 -10.13 1.26
CA ARG A 247 0.96 -8.78 0.68
C ARG A 247 1.54 -7.81 1.69
N PHE A 248 1.18 -7.93 2.96
CA PHE A 248 1.78 -7.13 4.02
C PHE A 248 3.28 -7.43 4.17
N LEU A 249 3.67 -8.71 4.16
CA LEU A 249 5.09 -9.07 4.25
C LEU A 249 5.89 -8.68 3.01
N GLU A 250 5.27 -8.71 1.82
CA GLU A 250 5.86 -8.15 0.61
C GLU A 250 6.18 -6.66 0.78
N LEU A 251 5.23 -5.85 1.28
CA LEU A 251 5.47 -4.44 1.61
C LEU A 251 6.63 -4.28 2.61
N VAL A 252 6.69 -5.08 3.68
CA VAL A 252 7.78 -5.02 4.65
C VAL A 252 9.14 -5.34 4.01
N ILE A 253 9.19 -6.35 3.12
CA ILE A 253 10.39 -6.74 2.40
C ILE A 253 10.88 -5.61 1.51
N ASP A 254 9.98 -5.01 0.72
CA ASP A 254 10.33 -3.93 -0.19
C ASP A 254 10.83 -2.68 0.58
N LEU A 255 10.18 -2.35 1.71
CA LEU A 255 10.65 -1.30 2.61
C LEU A 255 12.04 -1.58 3.19
N GLU A 256 12.36 -2.83 3.55
CA GLU A 256 13.67 -3.21 4.07
C GLU A 256 14.75 -3.36 2.98
N ALA A 257 14.34 -3.55 1.71
CA ALA A 257 15.27 -3.77 0.60
C ALA A 257 16.03 -2.48 0.23
N LEU A 258 15.38 -1.32 0.35
CA LEU A 258 15.94 -0.04 -0.03
C LEU A 258 16.42 0.77 1.18
N LEU A 259 17.63 1.35 1.11
CA LEU A 259 18.20 2.12 2.22
C LEU A 259 17.33 3.31 2.66
N PRO A 260 16.73 4.13 1.76
CA PRO A 260 15.95 5.30 2.14
C PRO A 260 14.73 4.97 3.00
N THR A 261 14.06 3.85 2.72
CA THR A 261 12.90 3.35 3.45
C THR A 261 13.31 2.59 4.71
N ARG A 262 14.34 1.73 4.61
CA ARG A 262 14.81 0.89 5.73
C ARG A 262 15.33 1.68 6.92
N ARG A 263 16.08 2.76 6.67
CA ARG A 263 16.99 3.39 7.65
C ARG A 263 16.37 3.61 9.04
N PHE A 264 15.14 4.12 9.08
CA PHE A 264 14.41 4.38 10.33
C PHE A 264 13.30 3.35 10.58
N PHE A 265 12.73 2.79 9.51
CA PHE A 265 11.68 1.77 9.58
C PHE A 265 12.15 0.48 10.27
N ASN A 266 13.36 0.02 9.98
CA ASN A 266 13.93 -1.21 10.54
C ASN A 266 13.87 -1.27 12.08
N THR A 267 14.18 -0.15 12.74
CA THR A 267 14.12 -0.05 14.21
C THR A 267 12.68 -0.18 14.72
N VAL A 268 11.70 0.40 14.03
CA VAL A 268 10.28 0.31 14.41
C VAL A 268 9.72 -1.10 14.14
N LEU A 269 10.11 -1.70 13.02
CA LEU A 269 9.79 -3.10 12.69
C LEU A 269 10.31 -4.07 13.75
N ASP A 270 11.49 -3.80 14.29
CA ASP A 270 12.10 -4.54 15.38
C ASP A 270 11.37 -4.37 16.72
N ASP A 271 11.03 -3.13 17.08
CA ASP A 271 10.26 -2.79 18.29
C ASP A 271 8.86 -3.41 18.29
N CYS A 272 8.26 -3.62 17.12
CA CYS A 272 6.97 -4.29 16.96
C CYS A 272 7.07 -5.83 16.97
N HIS A 273 8.28 -6.40 17.00
CA HIS A 273 8.53 -7.84 17.01
C HIS A 273 7.88 -8.63 15.84
N VAL A 274 7.62 -7.97 14.71
CA VAL A 274 6.86 -8.56 13.58
C VAL A 274 7.47 -9.88 13.11
N VAL A 275 8.78 -9.93 12.89
CA VAL A 275 9.47 -11.13 12.39
C VAL A 275 9.30 -12.33 13.32
N VAL A 276 9.46 -12.12 14.64
CA VAL A 276 9.31 -13.18 15.64
C VAL A 276 7.86 -13.63 15.72
N ARG A 277 6.91 -12.69 15.67
CA ARG A 277 5.48 -13.00 15.68
C ARG A 277 5.03 -13.78 14.45
N CYS A 278 5.56 -13.48 13.26
CA CYS A 278 5.33 -14.30 12.07
C CYS A 278 5.81 -15.74 12.26
N TRP A 279 6.99 -15.93 12.85
CA TRP A 279 7.58 -17.26 13.06
C TRP A 279 6.85 -18.09 14.11
N LEU A 280 6.24 -17.43 15.10
CA LEU A 280 5.43 -18.08 16.13
C LEU A 280 3.95 -18.23 15.74
N SER A 281 3.53 -17.67 14.60
CA SER A 281 2.13 -17.65 14.19
C SER A 281 1.58 -19.03 13.85
N GLY A 282 0.26 -19.20 13.96
CA GLY A 282 -0.38 -20.43 13.53
C GLY A 282 -0.27 -20.66 12.03
N LEU A 283 -0.31 -19.59 11.23
CA LEU A 283 -0.28 -19.65 9.77
C LEU A 283 1.00 -20.32 9.22
N ILE A 284 2.17 -20.11 9.82
CA ILE A 284 3.42 -20.69 9.32
C ILE A 284 3.47 -22.22 9.39
N LYS A 285 2.66 -22.81 10.27
CA LYS A 285 2.56 -24.27 10.47
C LYS A 285 1.55 -24.93 9.53
N ARG A 286 0.80 -24.13 8.75
CA ARG A 286 -0.27 -24.59 7.88
C ARG A 286 0.19 -24.74 6.43
N PRO A 287 -0.36 -25.72 5.68
CA PRO A 287 -0.07 -25.84 4.25
C PRO A 287 -0.56 -24.62 3.45
N GLU A 288 -1.68 -24.00 3.84
CA GLU A 288 -2.18 -22.77 3.23
C GLU A 288 -1.21 -21.59 3.40
N GLY A 289 -0.39 -21.60 4.45
CA GLY A 289 0.62 -20.58 4.75
C GLY A 289 1.98 -20.82 4.11
N HIS A 290 2.10 -21.71 3.12
CA HIS A 290 3.39 -22.03 2.51
C HIS A 290 4.09 -20.81 1.90
N LEU A 291 3.37 -20.00 1.11
CA LEU A 291 3.93 -18.77 0.55
C LEU A 291 4.25 -17.75 1.66
N PHE A 292 3.34 -17.56 2.62
CA PHE A 292 3.60 -16.75 3.81
C PHE A 292 4.89 -17.16 4.55
N SER A 293 5.15 -18.46 4.68
CA SER A 293 6.37 -19.01 5.30
C SER A 293 7.62 -18.62 4.51
N GLN A 294 7.61 -18.81 3.19
CA GLN A 294 8.72 -18.42 2.31
C GLN A 294 9.04 -16.92 2.40
N VAL A 295 8.00 -16.09 2.34
CA VAL A 295 8.12 -14.63 2.41
C VAL A 295 8.61 -14.20 3.80
N SER A 296 8.10 -14.82 4.88
CA SER A 296 8.57 -14.60 6.25
C SER A 296 10.06 -14.93 6.41
N THR A 297 10.52 -16.05 5.86
CA THR A 297 11.93 -16.44 5.86
C THR A 297 12.79 -15.40 5.14
N LYS A 298 12.35 -14.89 3.97
CA LYS A 298 13.07 -13.85 3.24
C LYS A 298 13.21 -12.56 4.08
N CYS A 299 12.13 -12.12 4.74
CA CYS A 299 12.16 -10.97 5.64
C CYS A 299 13.18 -11.16 6.79
N MET A 300 13.25 -12.37 7.36
CA MET A 300 14.20 -12.71 8.41
C MET A 300 15.66 -12.69 7.90
N CYS A 301 15.92 -13.32 6.76
CA CYS A 301 17.25 -13.36 6.14
C CYS A 301 17.76 -11.96 5.81
N MET A 302 16.89 -11.06 5.32
CA MET A 302 17.23 -9.67 5.10
C MET A 302 17.63 -8.98 6.39
N LYS A 303 16.85 -9.13 7.48
CA LYS A 303 17.24 -8.59 8.80
C LYS A 303 18.62 -9.10 9.25
N LEU A 304 18.87 -10.41 9.18
CA LEU A 304 20.14 -10.98 9.62
C LEU A 304 21.34 -10.48 8.79
N THR A 305 21.18 -10.45 7.46
CA THR A 305 22.22 -9.95 6.54
C THR A 305 22.52 -8.49 6.79
N LEU A 306 21.49 -7.68 7.05
CA LEU A 306 21.61 -6.24 7.25
C LEU A 306 22.12 -5.86 8.64
N THR A 307 21.80 -6.64 9.67
CA THR A 307 22.42 -6.51 11.00
C THR A 307 23.93 -6.79 10.92
N ASN A 308 24.33 -7.82 10.15
CA ASN A 308 25.74 -8.10 9.90
C ASN A 308 26.42 -6.98 9.10
N ILE A 309 25.75 -6.41 8.09
CA ILE A 309 26.22 -5.26 7.32
C ILE A 309 26.27 -3.98 8.19
N ARG A 310 25.38 -3.79 9.18
CA ARG A 310 25.45 -2.66 10.13
C ARG A 310 26.80 -2.67 10.87
N VAL A 311 27.26 -3.83 11.31
CA VAL A 311 28.58 -4.02 11.95
C VAL A 311 29.73 -3.70 10.97
N THR A 312 29.57 -4.01 9.68
CA THR A 312 30.64 -3.81 8.68
C THR A 312 30.67 -2.38 8.11
N VAL A 313 29.51 -1.75 7.89
CA VAL A 313 29.37 -0.47 7.19
C VAL A 313 29.44 0.74 8.14
N GLU A 314 29.21 0.58 9.45
CA GLU A 314 29.58 1.63 10.42
C GLU A 314 31.07 1.99 10.37
N ASN A 315 31.92 1.08 9.90
CA ASN A 315 33.35 1.36 9.65
C ASN A 315 33.62 2.05 8.30
N THR A 316 32.68 2.07 7.35
CA THR A 316 32.91 2.55 5.97
C THR A 316 32.03 3.76 5.56
N LEU A 317 30.96 4.07 6.29
CA LEU A 317 30.00 5.15 5.95
C LEU A 317 30.48 6.59 6.24
N ASN A 318 31.78 6.80 6.52
CA ASN A 318 32.38 8.13 6.52
C ASN A 318 32.48 8.74 5.10
N ILE A 319 32.22 7.97 4.03
CA ILE A 319 32.48 8.37 2.64
C ILE A 319 31.23 8.82 1.84
N PHE A 320 29.99 8.46 2.24
CA PHE A 320 28.77 8.90 1.54
C PHE A 320 28.02 10.05 2.25
N ARG A 321 28.78 11.03 2.76
CA ARG A 321 28.26 12.34 3.13
C ARG A 321 27.97 13.13 1.85
N GLU A 322 26.70 13.31 1.45
CA GLU A 322 26.14 14.60 0.95
C GLU A 322 24.74 14.55 0.32
N MET A 323 24.12 13.40 0.02
CA MET A 323 22.83 13.40 -0.73
C MET A 323 21.51 13.38 0.07
N ALA A 324 21.49 13.76 1.35
CA ALA A 324 20.24 13.72 2.14
C ALA A 324 20.10 14.87 3.16
N LEU A 325 20.37 16.09 2.71
CA LEU A 325 20.00 17.32 3.40
C LEU A 325 19.08 18.17 2.52
N ILE A 326 17.96 17.59 2.06
CA ILE A 326 16.70 18.27 1.74
C ILE A 326 15.55 17.37 2.20
#